data_AF-A0A179UUK2-F1
#
_entry.id   AF-A0A179UUK2-F1
#
_cell.length_a   1.000
_cell.length_b   1.000
_cell.length_c   1.000
_cell.angle_alpha   90.00
_cell.angle_beta   90.00
_cell.angle_gamma   90.00
#
_symmetry.space_group_name_H-M   'P 1'
#
loop_
_entity.id
_entity.type
_entity.pdbx_description
1 polymer ?
#
loop_
_entity_poly.entity_id
_entity_poly.type
_entity_poly.pdbx_seq_one_letter_code
_entity_poly.pdbx_strand_id
1 'polypeptide(L)'
;SLHEIHFYQKSENLIFLKIIFICLVHEINERNHQFQYSALDIIQVAVEFTLVTLFKYYQKIWFWSQTRSHDQSNYSCVTLTVRNTQLIMNIVKTLR
;
A
#
# COMPACT_ATOMS: atom_id res chain seq x y z
N SER A 1 2.68 10.73 -9.83
CA SER A 1 2.03 11.90 -10.46
C SER A 1 0.51 11.84 -10.25
N LEU A 2 -0.23 12.97 -10.32
CA LEU A 2 -1.70 12.97 -10.26
C LEU A 2 -2.35 12.16 -11.40
N HIS A 3 -1.73 12.15 -12.58
CA HIS A 3 -2.19 11.38 -13.73
C HIS A 3 -2.16 9.85 -13.46
N GLU A 4 -1.08 9.35 -12.87
CA GLU A 4 -0.95 7.93 -12.51
C GLU A 4 -1.98 7.53 -11.45
N ILE A 5 -2.23 8.39 -10.45
CA ILE A 5 -3.24 8.13 -9.43
C ILE A 5 -4.62 7.99 -10.06
N HIS A 6 -4.99 8.92 -10.95
CA HIS A 6 -6.27 8.85 -11.65
C HIS A 6 -6.37 7.60 -12.55
N PHE A 7 -5.29 7.24 -13.24
CA PHE A 7 -5.20 6.04 -14.06
C PHE A 7 -5.45 4.77 -13.22
N TYR A 8 -4.70 4.60 -12.12
CA TYR A 8 -4.80 3.41 -11.27
C TYR A 8 -6.09 3.35 -10.45
N GLN A 9 -6.70 4.49 -10.11
CA GLN A 9 -8.01 4.52 -9.45
C GLN A 9 -9.15 4.06 -10.38
N LYS A 10 -9.01 4.27 -11.69
CA LYS A 10 -10.00 3.86 -12.69
C LYS A 10 -9.79 2.42 -13.17
N SER A 11 -8.60 1.87 -13.00
CA SER A 11 -8.29 0.50 -13.39
C SER A 11 -8.57 -0.49 -12.25
N GLU A 12 -9.30 -1.57 -12.52
CA GLU A 12 -9.45 -2.71 -11.60
C GLU A 12 -8.32 -3.75 -11.74
N ASN A 13 -7.28 -3.43 -12.51
CA ASN A 13 -6.17 -4.34 -12.74
C ASN A 13 -5.27 -4.46 -11.50
N LEU A 14 -4.79 -5.67 -11.27
CA LEU A 14 -3.75 -5.92 -10.28
C LEU A 14 -2.48 -5.14 -10.66
N ILE A 15 -1.89 -4.51 -9.65
CA ILE A 15 -0.73 -3.63 -9.77
C ILE A 15 0.56 -4.46 -9.80
N PHE A 16 0.64 -5.57 -9.05
CA PHE A 16 1.83 -6.40 -9.06
C PHE A 16 1.84 -7.38 -10.23
N LEU A 17 3.03 -7.55 -10.82
CA LEU A 17 3.26 -8.60 -11.80
C LEU A 17 3.19 -9.97 -11.10
N LYS A 18 2.31 -10.86 -11.59
CA LYS A 18 2.09 -12.19 -10.99
C LYS A 18 3.37 -12.98 -10.75
N ILE A 19 4.30 -12.97 -11.71
CA ILE A 19 5.56 -13.75 -11.59
C ILE A 19 6.38 -13.27 -10.39
N ILE A 20 6.52 -11.96 -10.21
CA ILE A 20 7.27 -11.37 -9.10
C ILE A 20 6.57 -11.69 -7.77
N PHE A 21 5.24 -11.60 -7.73
CA PHE A 21 4.47 -11.94 -6.53
C PHE A 21 4.65 -13.40 -6.12
N ILE A 22 4.59 -14.33 -7.07
CA ILE A 22 4.79 -15.78 -6.80
C ILE A 22 6.21 -16.04 -6.28
N CYS A 23 7.23 -15.40 -6.86
CA CYS A 23 8.61 -15.50 -6.36
C CYS A 23 8.72 -15.02 -4.92
N LEU A 24 8.11 -13.86 -4.60
CA LEU A 24 8.11 -13.29 -3.25
C LEU A 24 7.42 -14.21 -2.23
N VAL A 25 6.27 -14.79 -2.57
CA VAL A 25 5.55 -15.72 -1.68
C VAL A 25 6.40 -16.98 -1.43
N HIS A 26 7.06 -17.52 -2.45
CA HIS A 26 7.96 -18.66 -2.28
C HIS A 26 9.18 -18.34 -1.41
N GLU A 27 9.73 -17.14 -1.53
CA GLU A 27 10.86 -16.68 -0.71
C GLU A 27 10.47 -16.53 0.76
N ILE A 28 9.33 -15.87 1.04
CA ILE A 28 8.81 -15.69 2.40
C ILE A 28 8.46 -17.03 3.06
N ASN A 29 7.90 -17.96 2.29
CA ASN A 29 7.47 -19.25 2.80
C ASN A 29 8.61 -20.29 2.86
N GLU A 30 9.87 -19.87 2.75
CA GLU A 30 11.08 -20.71 2.77
C GLU A 30 11.03 -21.89 1.79
N ARG A 31 10.22 -21.78 0.72
CA ARG A 31 9.91 -22.87 -0.23
C ARG A 31 9.31 -24.14 0.41
N ASN A 32 8.84 -24.07 1.66
CA ASN A 32 8.38 -25.24 2.41
C ASN A 32 6.94 -25.66 2.12
N HIS A 33 6.12 -24.80 1.50
CA HIS A 33 4.75 -25.15 1.12
C HIS A 33 4.50 -24.83 -0.35
N GLN A 34 3.88 -25.79 -1.05
CA GLN A 34 3.32 -25.59 -2.39
C GLN A 34 1.92 -24.99 -2.25
N PHE A 35 1.74 -23.78 -2.78
CA PHE A 35 0.43 -23.16 -2.86
C PHE A 35 -0.26 -23.54 -4.17
N GLN A 36 -1.58 -23.72 -4.11
CA GLN A 36 -2.39 -23.78 -5.32
C GLN A 36 -2.35 -22.42 -6.03
N TYR A 37 -2.40 -22.42 -7.36
CA TYR A 37 -2.41 -21.18 -8.14
C TYR A 37 -3.61 -20.27 -7.78
N SER A 38 -4.79 -20.87 -7.55
CA SER A 38 -5.97 -20.15 -7.07
C SER A 38 -5.77 -19.49 -5.71
N ALA A 39 -5.03 -20.14 -4.80
CA ALA A 39 -4.68 -19.57 -3.51
C ALA A 39 -3.72 -18.39 -3.68
N LEU A 40 -2.73 -18.48 -4.56
CA LEU A 40 -1.81 -17.38 -4.86
C LEU A 40 -2.53 -16.17 -5.43
N ASP A 41 -3.50 -16.37 -6.33
CA ASP A 41 -4.33 -15.29 -6.89
C ASP A 41 -5.15 -14.58 -5.79
N ILE A 42 -5.78 -15.34 -4.88
CA ILE A 42 -6.54 -14.78 -3.74
C ILE A 42 -5.62 -13.99 -2.81
N ILE A 43 -4.45 -14.52 -2.48
CA ILE A 43 -3.46 -13.84 -1.63
C ILE A 43 -3.01 -12.54 -2.32
N GLN A 44 -2.76 -12.56 -3.64
CA GLN A 44 -2.37 -11.35 -4.37
C GLN A 44 -3.44 -10.27 -4.30
N VAL A 45 -4.70 -10.62 -4.59
CA VAL A 45 -5.84 -9.70 -4.49
C VAL A 45 -5.94 -9.11 -3.07
N ALA A 46 -5.83 -9.96 -2.04
CA ALA A 46 -5.92 -9.52 -0.65
C ALA A 46 -4.77 -8.58 -0.24
N VAL A 47 -3.54 -8.89 -0.66
CA VAL A 47 -2.36 -8.05 -0.38
C VAL A 47 -2.48 -6.70 -1.05
N GLU A 48 -2.81 -6.65 -2.34
CA GLU A 48 -2.96 -5.39 -3.06
C GLU A 48 -4.09 -4.54 -2.50
N PHE A 49 -5.24 -5.16 -2.20
CA PHE A 49 -6.35 -4.46 -1.55
C PHE A 49 -5.95 -3.87 -0.19
N THR A 50 -5.21 -4.64 0.61
CA THR A 50 -4.70 -4.20 1.92
C THR A 50 -3.73 -3.02 1.77
N LEU A 51 -2.80 -3.11 0.82
CA LEU A 51 -1.82 -2.04 0.56
C LEU A 51 -2.47 -0.76 0.04
N VAL A 52 -3.41 -0.86 -0.90
CA VAL A 52 -4.18 0.30 -1.40
C VAL A 52 -4.96 0.95 -0.25
N THR A 53 -5.57 0.15 0.61
CA THR A 53 -6.30 0.64 1.79
C THR A 53 -5.36 1.36 2.75
N LEU A 54 -4.21 0.76 3.08
CA LEU A 54 -3.18 1.39 3.92
C LEU A 54 -2.68 2.71 3.32
N PHE A 55 -2.48 2.77 2.01
CA PHE A 55 -2.03 3.98 1.33
C PHE A 55 -3.08 5.11 1.38
N LYS A 56 -4.37 4.77 1.25
CA LYS A 56 -5.46 5.74 1.45
C LYS A 56 -5.49 6.28 2.87
N TYR A 57 -5.34 5.42 3.88
CA TYR A 57 -5.23 5.85 5.28
C TYR A 57 -4.02 6.76 5.49
N TYR A 58 -2.89 6.43 4.86
CA TYR A 58 -1.71 7.28 4.90
C TYR A 58 -1.99 8.68 4.39
N GLN A 59 -2.56 8.80 3.19
CA GLN A 59 -2.90 10.10 2.60
C GLN A 59 -3.83 10.91 3.51
N LYS A 60 -4.81 10.24 4.11
CA LYS A 60 -5.77 10.88 5.03
C LYS A 60 -5.09 11.38 6.30
N ILE A 61 -4.28 10.55 6.98
CA ILE A 61 -3.58 10.96 8.21
C ILE A 61 -2.61 12.10 7.91
N TRP A 62 -1.86 12.03 6.82
CA TRP A 62 -0.93 13.09 6.42
C TRP A 62 -1.66 14.41 6.13
N PHE A 63 -2.78 14.35 5.40
CA PHE A 63 -3.62 15.52 5.15
C PHE A 63 -4.14 16.14 6.46
N TRP A 64 -4.56 15.30 7.41
CA TRP A 64 -4.99 15.74 8.74
C TRP A 64 -3.85 16.33 9.59
N SER A 65 -2.62 15.80 9.51
CA SER A 65 -1.48 16.38 10.23
C SER A 65 -1.06 17.73 9.63
N GLN A 66 -1.10 17.88 8.30
CA GLN A 66 -0.70 19.12 7.63
C GLN A 66 -1.73 20.24 7.83
N THR A 67 -3.02 19.94 7.76
CA THR A 67 -4.10 20.93 8.00
C THR A 67 -4.08 21.50 9.43
N ARG A 68 -3.57 20.75 10.41
CA ARG A 68 -3.37 21.23 11.78
C ARG A 68 -2.15 22.14 11.97
N SER A 69 -1.24 22.17 10.99
CA SER A 69 0.06 22.84 11.10
C SER A 69 0.07 24.28 10.55
N HIS A 70 -1.06 24.80 10.08
CA HIS A 70 -1.26 26.21 9.69
C HIS A 70 -0.18 26.80 8.74
N ASP A 71 0.39 25.98 7.85
CA ASP A 71 1.26 26.44 6.77
C ASP A 71 0.63 26.04 5.43
N GLN A 72 -0.11 26.98 4.84
CA GLN A 72 -0.67 26.92 3.50
C GLN A 72 0.32 27.58 2.54
N SER A 73 1.37 26.87 2.16
CA SER A 73 2.10 27.25 0.96
C SER A 73 2.57 26.02 0.19
N ASN A 74 2.20 26.03 -1.09
CA ASN A 74 2.58 25.11 -2.14
C ASN A 74 1.88 23.75 -2.15
N TYR A 75 1.36 23.43 -3.34
CA TYR A 75 1.15 22.07 -3.85
C TYR A 75 2.48 21.31 -3.81
N SER A 76 2.95 20.99 -2.61
CA SER A 76 4.21 20.31 -2.40
C SER A 76 4.00 18.85 -2.78
N CYS A 77 4.85 18.36 -3.68
CA CYS A 77 4.96 16.95 -3.99
C CYS A 77 5.14 16.17 -2.67
N VAL A 78 4.10 15.44 -2.25
CA VAL A 78 4.11 14.72 -0.99
C VAL A 78 4.97 13.48 -1.14
N THR A 79 6.15 13.51 -0.51
CA THR A 79 7.06 12.37 -0.50
C THR A 79 6.77 11.48 0.71
N LEU A 80 6.32 10.26 0.41
CA LEU A 80 6.17 9.18 1.38
C LEU A 80 7.53 8.63 1.77
N THR A 81 7.86 8.66 3.05
CA THR A 81 9.14 8.13 3.57
C THR A 81 8.95 6.87 4.39
N VAL A 82 10.04 6.14 4.68
CA VAL A 82 9.99 4.94 5.52
C VAL A 82 9.48 5.25 6.94
N ARG A 83 9.84 6.42 7.51
CA ARG A 83 9.37 6.85 8.85
C ARG A 83 7.86 7.01 8.91
N ASN A 84 7.30 7.54 7.82
CA ASN A 84 5.88 7.75 7.63
C ASN A 84 5.10 6.41 7.62
N THR A 85 5.65 5.37 6.97
CA THR A 85 5.10 4.00 7.02
C THR A 85 5.19 3.40 8.42
N GLN A 86 6.32 3.57 9.11
CA GLN A 86 6.54 3.05 10.46
C GLN A 86 5.52 3.60 11.47
N LEU A 87 5.25 4.91 11.43
CA LEU A 87 4.30 5.59 12.31
C LEU A 87 2.89 5.00 12.18
N ILE A 88 2.43 4.78 10.94
CA ILE A 88 1.09 4.24 10.70
C ILE A 88 0.97 2.79 11.14
N MET A 89 1.97 1.96 10.85
CA MET A 89 2.00 0.59 11.35
C MET A 89 1.87 0.54 12.88
N ASN A 90 2.50 1.47 13.59
CA ASN A 90 2.36 1.58 15.03
C ASN A 90 0.93 2.02 15.44
N ILE A 91 0.33 3.01 14.77
CA ILE A 91 -1.06 3.43 15.05
C ILE A 91 -2.05 2.29 14.79
N VAL A 92 -1.93 1.59 13.65
CA VAL A 92 -2.79 0.44 13.30
C VAL A 92 -2.65 -0.68 14.31
N LYS A 93 -1.43 -0.96 14.79
CA LYS A 93 -1.19 -1.94 15.87
C LYS A 93 -1.86 -1.54 17.18
N THR A 94 -1.88 -0.26 17.52
CA THR A 94 -2.50 0.25 18.76
C THR A 94 -4.03 0.30 18.70
N LEU A 95 -4.62 0.38 17.50
CA LEU A 95 -6.08 0.38 17.30
C LEU A 95 -6.68 -1.03 17.25
N ARG A 96 -5.85 -2.08 17.25
CA ARG A 96 -6.24 -3.48 17.30
C ARG A 96 -6.13 -4.01 18.72
#